data_AF-A0A974X958-F1
#
_entry.id   AF-A0A974X958-F1
#
_cell.length_a   1.000
_cell.length_b   1.000
_cell.length_c   1.000
_cell.angle_alpha   90.00
_cell.angle_beta   90.00
_cell.angle_gamma   90.00
#
_symmetry.space_group_name_H-M   'P 1'
#
loop_
_entity.id
_entity.type
_entity.pdbx_description
1 polymer ?
#
loop_
_entity_poly.entity_id
_entity_poly.type
_entity_poly.pdbx_seq_one_letter_code
_entity_poly.pdbx_strand_id
1 'polypeptide(L)'
;MDNASVTARRAAAVATGVWLAISLTACTSTSGTGTRSGGTPPPVVLTMGTEDPQGRPASNQIEEFARQVAVLTDGTVRIEPRFRVLGGPNVPAWDQEVARMVVGGELDLGMIPARAWDTEGVTTMRALNTPLLLTSDEAVHSVVGDEDLVRDLLTGLDDIGITGLTLVPEGIRRLWSVDGRPGVVDRLAEGGRVRAPRSETTWAVLEALGARPTDAEIDSATVAVESQLSLSETLPGGSSLVGDVALFAKVNSLVANAAAYDDLTEDQQDGLREAAAATRDWAIATQVGDEELARAFCDEGGTIVHEGPAAAGRVRATVGSVTAGLRQDPATAALIDRISDHAEAVTPVTLPTCSPETGDVTVDNVVAEGGALPDGVYRFELTDEWLRDRGLTPGQIQDNHGVWTFELVDGTWSLHQVAPNLEYAASDVYQVRGDELFWRFAGDSFVFHLRWWIDQDGSLRFEDVSGQERYGDFHFMLPWRRVGDATGTGTGTDPVPEVTVENIRAEGGGLPDGTYRAEFTDRYLEDHGLGPEGVEGNHGVWTFTLDAGRWTFDQVAPNITDHAEGIYQVEDDQLWWRLHDEPEVIHMTWAVGDDGSLRFEPAGEVSEPDFQFDLRWQRVD
;
A
#
# COMPACT_ATOMS: atom_id res chain seq x y z
N MET A 1 52.86 -43.73 -21.29
CA MET A 1 53.72 -42.61 -21.69
C MET A 1 53.02 -41.34 -21.25
N ASP A 2 53.49 -40.51 -20.33
CA ASP A 2 54.52 -40.52 -19.28
C ASP A 2 54.19 -39.25 -18.45
N ASN A 3 54.01 -39.34 -17.11
CA ASN A 3 54.88 -38.77 -16.04
C ASN A 3 54.99 -37.23 -16.07
N ALA A 4 54.96 -36.45 -14.97
CA ALA A 4 55.16 -36.62 -13.52
C ALA A 4 54.64 -35.31 -12.85
N SER A 5 53.89 -35.27 -11.74
CA SER A 5 54.22 -35.53 -10.31
C SER A 5 55.27 -34.61 -9.66
N VAL A 6 55.00 -34.28 -8.37
CA VAL A 6 55.90 -33.96 -7.20
C VAL A 6 55.32 -32.77 -6.40
N THR A 7 55.11 -32.74 -5.07
CA THR A 7 55.19 -33.63 -3.87
C THR A 7 54.57 -32.83 -2.68
N ALA A 8 53.67 -33.37 -1.86
CA ALA A 8 53.84 -34.15 -0.61
C ALA A 8 54.04 -33.34 0.69
N ARG A 9 53.19 -33.62 1.70
CA ARG A 9 53.64 -34.21 2.99
C ARG A 9 52.47 -34.86 3.76
N ARG A 10 52.79 -36.03 4.32
CA ARG A 10 51.93 -37.00 5.03
C ARG A 10 51.99 -36.77 6.54
N ALA A 11 50.94 -37.17 7.25
CA ALA A 11 51.07 -38.04 8.42
C ALA A 11 49.78 -38.84 8.61
N ALA A 12 49.93 -40.16 8.70
CA ALA A 12 48.88 -41.14 8.94
C ALA A 12 49.14 -41.84 10.28
N ALA A 13 48.08 -42.26 10.96
CA ALA A 13 48.11 -43.41 11.86
C ALA A 13 46.73 -44.09 11.83
N VAL A 14 46.76 -45.42 11.74
CA VAL A 14 45.69 -46.34 11.36
C VAL A 14 45.37 -47.29 12.54
N ALA A 15 44.14 -47.82 12.54
CA ALA A 15 43.63 -49.06 13.17
C ALA A 15 43.58 -49.10 14.72
N THR A 16 42.57 -49.69 15.36
CA THR A 16 42.11 -51.07 15.14
C THR A 16 40.70 -51.29 15.70
N GLY A 17 39.89 -52.07 14.99
CA GLY A 17 38.58 -52.55 15.44
C GLY A 17 38.66 -53.79 16.33
N VAL A 18 37.65 -53.97 17.19
CA VAL A 18 37.34 -55.25 17.84
C VAL A 18 35.84 -55.47 17.77
N TRP A 19 35.45 -56.45 16.95
CA TRP A 19 34.20 -57.18 17.03
C TRP A 19 34.25 -58.12 18.24
N LEU A 20 33.22 -58.11 19.09
CA LEU A 20 32.97 -59.21 20.03
C LEU A 20 31.47 -59.52 20.09
N ALA A 21 31.08 -60.60 19.42
CA ALA A 21 29.83 -61.30 19.65
C ALA A 21 30.05 -62.32 20.77
N ILE A 22 29.21 -62.28 21.82
CA ILE A 22 29.07 -63.37 22.79
C ILE A 22 27.59 -63.70 22.94
N SER A 23 27.33 -64.99 22.83
CA SER A 23 26.05 -65.68 22.75
C SER A 23 25.34 -65.82 24.10
N LEU A 24 24.02 -65.97 24.01
CA LEU A 24 23.03 -66.49 24.97
C LEU A 24 23.56 -67.27 26.19
N THR A 25 23.07 -66.89 27.38
CA THR A 25 22.77 -67.84 28.46
C THR A 25 21.40 -67.51 29.05
N ALA A 26 20.52 -68.50 29.04
CA ALA A 26 19.18 -68.42 29.60
C ALA A 26 19.14 -68.86 31.07
N CYS A 27 18.07 -68.42 31.75
CA CYS A 27 17.51 -68.89 33.03
C CYS A 27 18.20 -68.44 34.33
N THR A 28 17.54 -67.51 35.05
CA THR A 28 16.79 -67.87 36.27
C THR A 28 15.96 -66.68 36.77
N SER A 29 14.67 -66.91 36.94
CA SER A 29 13.73 -66.10 37.72
C SER A 29 14.28 -65.83 39.12
N THR A 30 14.58 -64.56 39.41
CA THR A 30 14.69 -64.07 40.78
C THR A 30 13.76 -62.88 40.91
N SER A 31 12.72 -63.07 41.70
CA SER A 31 11.82 -62.07 42.25
C SER A 31 12.65 -61.04 43.04
N GLY A 32 13.16 -60.04 42.32
CA GLY A 32 13.69 -58.81 42.89
C GLY A 32 12.58 -57.78 42.89
N THR A 33 12.06 -57.46 44.07
CA THR A 33 11.39 -56.19 44.36
C THR A 33 12.34 -55.04 44.04
N GLY A 34 12.40 -54.68 42.75
CA GLY A 34 13.04 -53.49 42.25
C GLY A 34 12.08 -52.33 42.41
N THR A 35 12.47 -51.38 43.26
CA THR A 35 11.88 -50.07 43.45
C THR A 35 11.38 -49.49 42.13
N ARG A 36 10.05 -49.33 42.00
CA ARG A 36 9.46 -48.48 40.97
C ARG A 36 10.02 -47.08 41.20
N SER A 37 10.96 -46.65 40.37
CA SER A 37 11.21 -45.23 40.17
C SER A 37 9.94 -44.67 39.52
N GLY A 38 9.04 -44.13 40.35
CA GLY A 38 7.82 -43.45 39.93
C GLY A 38 8.15 -42.12 39.27
N GLY A 39 8.75 -42.16 38.09
CA GLY A 39 8.74 -41.02 37.18
C GLY A 39 7.42 -41.04 36.42
N THR A 40 6.71 -39.92 36.39
CA THR A 40 5.60 -39.70 35.46
C THR A 40 6.09 -40.03 34.04
N PRO A 41 5.34 -40.79 33.23
CA PRO A 41 5.67 -41.00 31.83
C PRO A 41 5.93 -39.66 31.13
N PRO A 42 6.84 -39.59 30.15
CA PRO A 42 7.03 -38.37 29.38
C PRO A 42 5.70 -37.97 28.71
N PRO A 43 5.42 -36.66 28.59
CA PRO A 43 4.17 -36.20 28.00
C PRO A 43 4.05 -36.63 26.54
N VAL A 44 2.83 -36.94 26.10
CA VAL A 44 2.51 -37.08 24.68
C VAL A 44 2.62 -35.70 24.04
N VAL A 45 3.35 -35.60 22.94
CA VAL A 45 3.51 -34.34 22.21
C VAL A 45 2.73 -34.44 20.92
N LEU A 46 1.75 -33.55 20.73
CA LEU A 46 0.94 -33.46 19.52
C LEU A 46 1.31 -32.18 18.76
N THR A 47 1.61 -32.32 17.49
CA THR A 47 1.86 -31.20 16.57
C THR A 47 0.55 -30.60 16.09
N MET A 48 0.41 -29.28 16.17
CA MET A 48 -0.79 -28.57 15.73
C MET A 48 -0.45 -27.48 14.73
N GLY A 49 -1.08 -27.49 13.56
CA GLY A 49 -0.73 -26.60 12.46
C GLY A 49 -1.83 -25.61 12.02
N THR A 50 -1.36 -24.49 11.48
CA THR A 50 -2.13 -23.56 10.63
C THR A 50 -1.16 -22.89 9.65
N GLU A 51 -1.67 -22.36 8.53
CA GLU A 51 -0.85 -21.52 7.63
C GLU A 51 -0.75 -20.07 8.13
N ASP A 52 -1.64 -19.66 9.02
CA ASP A 52 -1.58 -18.30 9.57
C ASP A 52 -0.26 -18.06 10.33
N PRO A 53 0.40 -16.89 10.14
CA PRO A 53 1.52 -16.49 10.98
C PRO A 53 1.07 -16.24 12.42
N GLN A 54 2.03 -16.27 13.35
CA GLN A 54 1.81 -15.89 14.74
C GLN A 54 1.23 -14.46 14.85
N GLY A 55 0.30 -14.26 15.80
CA GLY A 55 -0.42 -13.00 16.02
C GLY A 55 -1.74 -12.90 15.25
N ARG A 56 -2.03 -13.83 14.34
CA ARG A 56 -3.34 -13.94 13.69
C ARG A 56 -4.34 -14.68 14.58
N PRO A 57 -5.66 -14.47 14.40
CA PRO A 57 -6.67 -15.09 15.27
C PRO A 57 -6.53 -16.60 15.41
N ALA A 58 -6.36 -17.36 14.31
CA ALA A 58 -6.19 -18.81 14.37
C ALA A 58 -4.93 -19.23 15.15
N SER A 59 -3.82 -18.50 15.01
CA SER A 59 -2.60 -18.76 15.79
C SER A 59 -2.79 -18.49 17.28
N ASN A 60 -3.52 -17.43 17.65
CA ASN A 60 -3.84 -17.12 19.04
C ASN A 60 -4.77 -18.20 19.65
N GLN A 61 -5.70 -18.73 18.87
CA GLN A 61 -6.55 -19.86 19.28
C GLN A 61 -5.74 -21.15 19.50
N ILE A 62 -4.72 -21.42 18.67
CA ILE A 62 -3.79 -22.55 18.89
C ILE A 62 -3.01 -22.37 20.19
N GLU A 63 -2.48 -21.16 20.45
CA GLU A 63 -1.73 -20.87 21.67
C GLU A 63 -2.58 -21.04 22.92
N GLU A 64 -3.83 -20.56 22.90
CA GLU A 64 -4.78 -20.77 23.99
C GLU A 64 -5.12 -22.25 24.17
N PHE A 65 -5.38 -22.99 23.09
CA PHE A 65 -5.62 -24.43 23.17
C PHE A 65 -4.43 -25.17 23.78
N ALA A 66 -3.21 -24.84 23.35
CA ALA A 66 -1.99 -25.41 23.92
C ALA A 66 -1.88 -25.13 25.42
N ARG A 67 -2.24 -23.92 25.86
CA ARG A 67 -2.27 -23.54 27.28
C ARG A 67 -3.32 -24.34 28.06
N GLN A 68 -4.53 -24.48 27.53
CA GLN A 68 -5.63 -25.21 28.15
C GLN A 68 -5.32 -26.70 28.26
N VAL A 69 -4.79 -27.32 27.20
CA VAL A 69 -4.38 -28.74 27.21
C VAL A 69 -3.32 -28.99 28.28
N ALA A 70 -2.30 -28.14 28.39
CA ALA A 70 -1.27 -28.30 29.41
C ALA A 70 -1.83 -28.25 30.84
N VAL A 71 -2.85 -27.43 31.08
CA VAL A 71 -3.51 -27.32 32.40
C VAL A 71 -4.45 -28.50 32.64
N LEU A 72 -5.36 -28.78 31.71
CA LEU A 72 -6.45 -29.76 31.90
C LEU A 72 -5.98 -31.21 31.82
N THR A 73 -4.80 -31.46 31.23
CA THR A 73 -4.18 -32.79 31.21
C THR A 73 -3.10 -32.97 32.28
N ASP A 74 -2.94 -32.02 33.21
CA ASP A 74 -1.84 -31.98 34.19
C ASP A 74 -0.45 -32.15 33.54
N GLY A 75 -0.29 -31.59 32.34
CA GLY A 75 0.91 -31.68 31.52
C GLY A 75 1.20 -33.07 30.95
N THR A 76 0.26 -34.02 30.98
CA THR A 76 0.43 -35.34 30.33
C THR A 76 0.34 -35.27 28.81
N VAL A 77 -0.27 -34.21 28.26
CA VAL A 77 -0.23 -33.86 26.84
C VAL A 77 0.35 -32.46 26.67
N ARG A 78 1.18 -32.29 25.63
CA ARG A 78 1.73 -30.99 25.22
C ARG A 78 1.43 -30.77 23.75
N ILE A 79 0.87 -29.60 23.44
CA ILE A 79 0.72 -29.15 22.05
C ILE A 79 1.99 -28.44 21.60
N GLU A 80 2.45 -28.77 20.39
CA GLU A 80 3.56 -28.10 19.72
C GLU A 80 3.04 -27.34 18.49
N PRO A 81 2.83 -26.01 18.61
CA PRO A 81 2.34 -25.20 17.51
C PRO A 81 3.31 -25.14 16.33
N ARG A 82 2.76 -25.21 15.12
CA ARG A 82 3.46 -24.99 13.85
C ARG A 82 2.69 -23.94 13.05
N PHE A 83 3.31 -22.79 12.84
CA PHE A 83 2.77 -21.68 12.04
C PHE A 83 3.46 -21.65 10.68
N ARG A 84 2.76 -21.21 9.63
CA ARG A 84 3.24 -21.23 8.23
C ARG A 84 3.78 -22.60 7.81
N VAL A 85 2.98 -23.63 8.03
CA VAL A 85 3.38 -25.03 7.78
C VAL A 85 3.73 -25.31 6.32
N LEU A 86 3.25 -24.50 5.37
CA LEU A 86 3.52 -24.63 3.94
C LEU A 86 4.75 -23.82 3.48
N GLY A 87 5.39 -23.07 4.37
CA GLY A 87 6.73 -22.52 4.16
C GLY A 87 6.83 -21.21 3.38
N GLY A 88 5.73 -20.49 3.11
CA GLY A 88 5.79 -19.15 2.52
C GLY A 88 4.50 -18.66 1.87
N PRO A 89 4.44 -17.37 1.48
CA PRO A 89 3.29 -16.82 0.77
C PRO A 89 3.11 -17.49 -0.60
N ASN A 90 1.91 -17.37 -1.19
CA ASN A 90 1.55 -17.88 -2.52
C ASN A 90 1.31 -19.39 -2.66
N VAL A 91 0.90 -20.09 -1.60
CA VAL A 91 0.41 -21.47 -1.75
C VAL A 91 -1.08 -21.43 -2.05
N PRO A 92 -1.53 -21.81 -3.25
CA PRO A 92 -2.97 -21.88 -3.56
C PRO A 92 -3.65 -22.88 -2.64
N ALA A 93 -4.93 -22.64 -2.32
CA ALA A 93 -5.72 -23.50 -1.45
C ALA A 93 -5.01 -23.84 -0.12
N TRP A 94 -4.32 -22.86 0.48
CA TRP A 94 -3.50 -23.10 1.67
C TRP A 94 -4.29 -23.72 2.83
N ASP A 95 -5.54 -23.29 3.06
CA ASP A 95 -6.40 -23.86 4.11
C ASP A 95 -6.64 -25.36 3.85
N GLN A 96 -6.83 -25.76 2.59
CA GLN A 96 -6.99 -27.17 2.18
C GLN A 96 -5.69 -27.97 2.30
N GLU A 97 -4.55 -27.39 1.94
CA GLU A 97 -3.26 -28.08 2.07
C GLU A 97 -2.96 -28.39 3.55
N VAL A 98 -3.23 -27.47 4.47
CA VAL A 98 -3.11 -27.76 5.91
C VAL A 98 -4.12 -28.83 6.36
N ALA A 99 -5.37 -28.77 5.88
CA ALA A 99 -6.36 -29.81 6.18
C ALA A 99 -5.87 -31.21 5.76
N ARG A 100 -5.27 -31.33 4.58
CA ARG A 100 -4.70 -32.59 4.06
C ARG A 100 -3.49 -33.06 4.86
N MET A 101 -2.66 -32.16 5.38
CA MET A 101 -1.57 -32.54 6.30
C MET A 101 -2.11 -33.20 7.58
N VAL A 102 -3.23 -32.72 8.12
CA VAL A 102 -3.89 -33.36 9.28
C VAL A 102 -4.51 -34.70 8.88
N VAL A 103 -5.22 -34.78 7.75
CA VAL A 103 -5.79 -36.03 7.23
C VAL A 103 -4.70 -37.09 7.01
N GLY A 104 -3.55 -36.67 6.47
CA GLY A 104 -2.40 -37.54 6.21
C GLY A 104 -1.59 -37.91 7.46
N GLY A 105 -1.84 -37.28 8.61
CA GLY A 105 -1.08 -37.50 9.85
C GLY A 105 0.31 -36.86 9.85
N GLU A 106 0.58 -35.91 8.94
CA GLU A 106 1.78 -35.05 8.99
C GLU A 106 1.69 -34.03 10.13
N LEU A 107 0.46 -33.66 10.50
CA LEU A 107 0.11 -32.93 11.70
C LEU A 107 -0.89 -33.76 12.50
N ASP A 108 -0.75 -33.79 13.84
CA ASP A 108 -1.68 -34.52 14.71
C ASP A 108 -3.01 -33.75 14.87
N LEU A 109 -2.93 -32.42 14.85
CA LEU A 109 -4.04 -31.49 15.09
C LEU A 109 -4.00 -30.31 14.10
N GLY A 110 -5.13 -29.66 13.89
CA GLY A 110 -5.22 -28.46 13.06
C GLY A 110 -6.23 -27.43 13.57
N MET A 111 -5.93 -26.16 13.31
CA MET A 111 -6.91 -25.06 13.35
C MET A 111 -7.24 -24.66 11.91
N ILE A 112 -8.34 -25.18 11.38
CA ILE A 112 -8.69 -25.11 9.96
C ILE A 112 -9.98 -24.33 9.79
N PRO A 113 -10.06 -23.28 8.94
CA PRO A 113 -11.32 -22.60 8.65
C PRO A 113 -12.39 -23.59 8.15
N ALA A 114 -13.59 -23.57 8.71
CA ALA A 114 -14.64 -24.55 8.41
C ALA A 114 -14.99 -24.62 6.90
N ARG A 115 -14.89 -23.50 6.20
CA ARG A 115 -15.07 -23.39 4.74
C ARG A 115 -14.12 -24.28 3.94
N ALA A 116 -12.95 -24.59 4.46
CA ALA A 116 -11.89 -25.28 3.73
C ALA A 116 -12.27 -26.73 3.42
N TRP A 117 -13.07 -27.35 4.29
CA TRP A 117 -13.46 -28.75 4.17
C TRP A 117 -14.45 -29.02 3.03
N ASP A 118 -15.04 -27.98 2.43
CA ASP A 118 -16.04 -28.15 1.38
C ASP A 118 -15.47 -28.76 0.10
N THR A 119 -14.17 -28.55 -0.18
CA THR A 119 -13.41 -29.19 -1.26
C THR A 119 -12.84 -30.55 -0.85
N GLU A 120 -12.79 -30.85 0.45
CA GLU A 120 -12.31 -32.13 1.01
C GLU A 120 -13.44 -33.14 1.22
N GLY A 121 -14.64 -32.83 0.70
CA GLY A 121 -15.80 -33.73 0.71
C GLY A 121 -16.75 -33.56 1.88
N VAL A 122 -16.49 -32.63 2.81
CA VAL A 122 -17.35 -32.40 3.98
C VAL A 122 -18.40 -31.32 3.67
N THR A 123 -19.64 -31.74 3.51
CA THR A 123 -20.74 -30.83 3.14
C THR A 123 -21.45 -30.21 4.35
N THR A 124 -21.45 -30.87 5.50
CA THR A 124 -22.17 -30.44 6.71
C THR A 124 -21.77 -29.04 7.17
N MET A 125 -20.48 -28.70 7.10
CA MET A 125 -19.96 -27.39 7.49
C MET A 125 -20.27 -26.26 6.49
N ARG A 126 -20.74 -26.56 5.27
CA ARG A 126 -21.15 -25.51 4.31
C ARG A 126 -22.29 -24.65 4.86
N ALA A 127 -23.07 -25.19 5.79
CA ALA A 127 -24.14 -24.46 6.47
C ALA A 127 -23.62 -23.18 7.18
N LEU A 128 -22.40 -23.19 7.72
CA LEU A 128 -21.77 -22.03 8.38
C LEU A 128 -21.41 -20.90 7.40
N ASN A 129 -21.21 -21.24 6.12
CA ASN A 129 -20.89 -20.29 5.06
C ASN A 129 -22.12 -19.91 4.22
N THR A 130 -23.33 -20.23 4.71
CA THR A 130 -24.57 -19.81 4.05
C THR A 130 -24.61 -18.29 3.97
N PRO A 131 -24.75 -17.70 2.78
CA PRO A 131 -24.64 -16.26 2.60
C PRO A 131 -25.73 -15.53 3.38
N LEU A 132 -25.33 -14.45 4.04
CA LEU A 132 -26.15 -13.53 4.82
C LEU A 132 -26.80 -14.14 6.08
N LEU A 133 -26.44 -15.38 6.44
CA LEU A 133 -27.02 -16.06 7.59
C LEU A 133 -26.31 -15.70 8.90
N LEU A 134 -24.99 -15.87 8.94
CA LEU A 134 -24.16 -15.54 10.11
C LEU A 134 -23.43 -14.21 9.87
N THR A 135 -24.08 -13.11 10.22
CA THR A 135 -23.59 -11.75 9.92
C THR A 135 -23.31 -10.89 11.15
N SER A 136 -23.33 -11.49 12.35
CA SER A 136 -23.04 -10.83 13.62
C SER A 136 -22.34 -11.80 14.57
N ASP A 137 -21.49 -11.25 15.44
CA ASP A 137 -20.73 -12.04 16.41
C ASP A 137 -21.68 -12.77 17.39
N GLU A 138 -22.77 -12.12 17.79
CA GLU A 138 -23.79 -12.74 18.66
C GLU A 138 -24.43 -14.00 18.05
N ALA A 139 -24.78 -13.97 16.76
CA ALA A 139 -25.33 -15.14 16.08
C ALA A 139 -24.31 -16.28 16.01
N VAL A 140 -23.05 -15.95 15.73
CA VAL A 140 -21.95 -16.93 15.67
C VAL A 140 -21.70 -17.54 17.05
N HIS A 141 -21.62 -16.71 18.10
CA HIS A 141 -21.44 -17.16 19.48
C HIS A 141 -22.57 -18.10 19.93
N SER A 142 -23.81 -17.79 19.55
CA SER A 142 -24.96 -18.65 19.83
C SER A 142 -24.83 -20.02 19.15
N VAL A 143 -24.39 -20.06 17.89
CA VAL A 143 -24.19 -21.31 17.13
C VAL A 143 -23.03 -22.14 17.68
N VAL A 144 -21.87 -21.54 17.93
CA VAL A 144 -20.71 -22.30 18.45
C VAL A 144 -20.92 -22.76 19.90
N GLY A 145 -21.82 -22.11 20.64
CA GLY A 145 -22.22 -22.49 21.98
C GLY A 145 -23.24 -23.64 22.05
N ASP A 146 -23.94 -23.96 20.97
CA ASP A 146 -24.80 -25.15 20.88
C ASP A 146 -23.95 -26.39 20.55
N GLU A 147 -23.55 -27.13 21.59
CA GLU A 147 -22.70 -28.31 21.45
C GLU A 147 -23.33 -29.43 20.61
N ASP A 148 -24.66 -29.54 20.60
CA ASP A 148 -25.35 -30.53 19.77
C ASP A 148 -25.36 -30.12 18.30
N LEU A 149 -25.49 -28.82 18.01
CA LEU A 149 -25.33 -28.28 16.65
C LEU A 149 -23.90 -28.43 16.15
N VAL A 150 -22.92 -28.06 16.98
CA VAL A 150 -21.50 -28.18 16.67
C VAL A 150 -21.12 -29.63 16.35
N ARG A 151 -21.63 -30.60 17.12
CA ARG A 151 -21.39 -32.03 16.86
C ARG A 151 -21.94 -32.46 15.49
N ASP A 152 -23.16 -32.06 15.16
CA ASP A 152 -23.77 -32.40 13.87
C ASP A 152 -23.02 -31.74 12.70
N LEU A 153 -22.55 -30.49 12.88
CA LEU A 153 -21.73 -29.79 11.88
C LEU A 153 -20.40 -30.51 11.61
N LEU A 154 -19.76 -31.03 12.66
CA LEU A 154 -18.47 -31.71 12.58
C LEU A 154 -18.56 -33.17 12.11
N THR A 155 -19.75 -33.78 12.09
CA THR A 155 -19.94 -35.23 11.83
C THR A 155 -19.36 -35.69 10.49
N GLY A 156 -19.36 -34.85 9.46
CA GLY A 156 -18.80 -35.21 8.15
C GLY A 156 -17.27 -35.39 8.13
N LEU A 157 -16.56 -34.99 9.20
CA LEU A 157 -15.11 -35.19 9.34
C LEU A 157 -14.73 -36.65 9.57
N ASP A 158 -15.61 -37.44 10.20
CA ASP A 158 -15.35 -38.84 10.53
C ASP A 158 -15.06 -39.68 9.27
N ASP A 159 -15.74 -39.37 8.16
CA ASP A 159 -15.61 -40.06 6.87
C ASP A 159 -14.23 -39.90 6.23
N ILE A 160 -13.47 -38.87 6.64
CA ILE A 160 -12.12 -38.59 6.15
C ILE A 160 -11.04 -38.81 7.22
N GLY A 161 -11.38 -39.53 8.30
CA GLY A 161 -10.42 -39.90 9.34
C GLY A 161 -10.02 -38.74 10.24
N ILE A 162 -10.92 -37.77 10.44
CA ILE A 162 -10.70 -36.60 11.28
C ILE A 162 -11.72 -36.58 12.41
N THR A 163 -11.24 -36.35 13.64
CA THR A 163 -12.08 -36.10 14.81
C THR A 163 -12.25 -34.60 15.01
N GLY A 164 -13.48 -34.10 14.89
CA GLY A 164 -13.80 -32.71 15.24
C GLY A 164 -13.91 -32.53 16.75
N LEU A 165 -13.16 -31.56 17.31
CA LEU A 165 -13.16 -31.28 18.75
C LEU A 165 -14.09 -30.12 19.12
N THR A 166 -14.06 -29.02 18.35
CA THR A 166 -14.99 -27.90 18.50
C THR A 166 -14.95 -26.96 17.30
N LEU A 167 -15.86 -25.98 17.30
CA LEU A 167 -15.83 -24.81 16.41
C LEU A 167 -15.50 -23.56 17.23
N VAL A 168 -14.66 -22.68 16.66
CA VAL A 168 -14.15 -21.48 17.33
C VAL A 168 -14.47 -20.24 16.46
N PRO A 169 -15.11 -19.20 17.01
CA PRO A 169 -15.47 -18.01 16.24
C PRO A 169 -14.21 -17.19 15.91
N GLU A 170 -14.25 -16.44 14.80
CA GLU A 170 -13.17 -15.52 14.44
C GLU A 170 -13.67 -14.11 14.11
N GLY A 171 -14.23 -13.90 12.91
CA GLY A 171 -14.59 -12.56 12.47
C GLY A 171 -15.55 -12.55 11.28
N ILE A 172 -16.31 -11.45 11.17
CA ILE A 172 -17.27 -11.26 10.09
C ILE A 172 -16.54 -10.89 8.80
N ARG A 173 -16.96 -11.54 7.71
CA ARG A 173 -16.36 -11.39 6.39
C ARG A 173 -17.18 -10.43 5.55
N ARG A 174 -16.50 -9.43 5.00
CA ARG A 174 -17.05 -8.32 4.24
C ARG A 174 -16.27 -8.13 2.95
N LEU A 175 -16.87 -7.38 2.03
CA LEU A 175 -16.21 -6.94 0.82
C LEU A 175 -15.39 -5.68 1.11
N TRP A 176 -14.18 -5.67 0.58
CA TRP A 176 -13.28 -4.52 0.56
C TRP A 176 -13.03 -4.13 -0.88
N SER A 177 -13.01 -2.84 -1.15
CA SER A 177 -12.44 -2.28 -2.36
C SER A 177 -10.92 -2.22 -2.21
N VAL A 178 -10.17 -2.81 -3.14
CA VAL A 178 -8.68 -2.82 -3.08
C VAL A 178 -8.10 -1.44 -3.29
N ASP A 179 -8.70 -0.68 -4.20
CA ASP A 179 -8.31 0.69 -4.58
C ASP A 179 -9.15 1.74 -3.85
N GLY A 180 -10.05 1.30 -2.98
CA GLY A 180 -10.96 2.15 -2.23
C GLY A 180 -12.10 2.77 -3.03
N ARG A 181 -12.17 2.53 -4.34
CA ARG A 181 -13.28 3.01 -5.18
C ARG A 181 -14.62 2.46 -4.71
N PRO A 182 -15.68 3.29 -4.68
CA PRO A 182 -17.03 2.83 -4.33
C PRO A 182 -17.60 1.89 -5.41
N GLY A 183 -18.75 1.28 -5.12
CA GLY A 183 -19.47 0.44 -6.08
C GLY A 183 -18.78 -0.90 -6.35
N VAL A 184 -18.18 -1.51 -5.31
CA VAL A 184 -17.62 -2.86 -5.34
C VAL A 184 -18.65 -3.85 -5.86
N VAL A 185 -19.90 -3.86 -5.39
CA VAL A 185 -20.91 -4.82 -5.87
C VAL A 185 -21.16 -4.68 -7.38
N ASP A 186 -21.14 -3.45 -7.91
CA ASP A 186 -21.35 -3.22 -9.35
C ASP A 186 -20.13 -3.66 -10.17
N ARG A 187 -18.91 -3.36 -9.71
CA ARG A 187 -17.68 -3.84 -10.35
C ARG A 187 -17.59 -5.37 -10.32
N LEU A 188 -18.07 -6.02 -9.25
CA LEU A 188 -18.18 -7.48 -9.20
C LEU A 188 -19.21 -7.99 -10.22
N ALA A 189 -20.38 -7.37 -10.33
CA ALA A 189 -21.39 -7.71 -11.32
C ALA A 189 -20.91 -7.58 -12.78
N GLU A 190 -19.95 -6.70 -13.03
CA GLU A 190 -19.29 -6.51 -14.33
C GLU A 190 -18.15 -7.51 -14.60
N GLY A 191 -17.98 -8.53 -13.76
CA GLY A 191 -16.92 -9.52 -13.92
C GLY A 191 -15.62 -9.15 -13.22
N GLY A 192 -15.64 -8.26 -12.23
CA GLY A 192 -14.48 -7.90 -11.44
C GLY A 192 -13.84 -9.11 -10.75
N ARG A 193 -12.51 -9.11 -10.61
CA ARG A 193 -11.78 -10.13 -9.86
C ARG A 193 -11.83 -9.82 -8.37
N VAL A 194 -12.19 -10.81 -7.57
CA VAL A 194 -12.22 -10.70 -6.11
C VAL A 194 -11.29 -11.73 -5.48
N ARG A 195 -10.39 -11.28 -4.60
CA ARG A 195 -9.56 -12.20 -3.83
C ARG A 195 -10.35 -12.76 -2.66
N ALA A 196 -10.49 -14.07 -2.58
CA ALA A 196 -11.12 -14.79 -1.49
C ALA A 196 -10.43 -16.15 -1.30
N PRO A 197 -10.19 -16.60 -0.06
CA PRO A 197 -9.65 -17.93 0.18
C PRO A 197 -10.52 -19.02 -0.44
N ARG A 198 -9.90 -20.13 -0.83
CA ARG A 198 -10.59 -21.17 -1.58
C ARG A 198 -11.69 -21.83 -0.73
N SER A 199 -12.91 -21.81 -1.27
CA SER A 199 -14.08 -22.57 -0.81
C SER A 199 -15.08 -22.59 -1.96
N GLU A 200 -15.67 -23.74 -2.26
CA GLU A 200 -16.72 -23.81 -3.28
C GLU A 200 -17.95 -22.99 -2.90
N THR A 201 -18.30 -22.96 -1.62
CA THR A 201 -19.46 -22.19 -1.14
C THR A 201 -19.21 -20.68 -1.24
N THR A 202 -18.06 -20.20 -0.74
CA THR A 202 -17.69 -18.77 -0.84
C THR A 202 -17.52 -18.35 -2.31
N TRP A 203 -16.90 -19.17 -3.15
CA TRP A 203 -16.73 -18.84 -4.56
C TRP A 203 -18.07 -18.82 -5.30
N ALA A 204 -18.99 -19.74 -5.03
CA ALA A 204 -20.34 -19.69 -5.59
C ALA A 204 -21.10 -18.42 -5.20
N VAL A 205 -20.93 -17.91 -3.98
CA VAL A 205 -21.48 -16.60 -3.56
C VAL A 205 -20.93 -15.46 -4.42
N LEU A 206 -19.61 -15.41 -4.61
CA LEU A 206 -18.94 -14.36 -5.37
C LEU A 206 -19.24 -14.46 -6.88
N GLU A 207 -19.25 -15.67 -7.44
CA GLU A 207 -19.63 -15.93 -8.84
C GLU A 207 -21.10 -15.57 -9.10
N ALA A 208 -21.99 -15.86 -8.15
CA ALA A 208 -23.38 -15.44 -8.27
C ALA A 208 -23.47 -13.91 -8.39
N LEU A 209 -22.67 -13.16 -7.63
CA LEU A 209 -22.54 -11.70 -7.74
C LEU A 209 -21.94 -11.22 -9.07
N GLY A 210 -21.55 -12.13 -9.98
CA GLY A 210 -20.93 -11.84 -11.27
C GLY A 210 -19.40 -11.82 -11.22
N ALA A 211 -18.80 -12.01 -10.04
CA ALA A 211 -17.36 -11.87 -9.87
C ALA A 211 -16.55 -13.05 -10.41
N ARG A 212 -15.24 -12.85 -10.53
CA ARG A 212 -14.24 -13.90 -10.76
C ARG A 212 -13.42 -14.10 -9.49
N PRO A 213 -13.75 -15.08 -8.62
CA PRO A 213 -12.99 -15.31 -7.41
C PRO A 213 -11.59 -15.86 -7.70
N THR A 214 -10.64 -15.53 -6.86
CA THR A 214 -9.28 -16.08 -6.88
C THR A 214 -8.72 -16.15 -5.47
N ASP A 215 -7.90 -17.16 -5.19
CA ASP A 215 -7.10 -17.26 -3.97
C ASP A 215 -5.65 -16.82 -4.18
N ALA A 216 -5.32 -16.29 -5.36
CA ALA A 216 -4.02 -15.68 -5.64
C ALA A 216 -3.86 -14.35 -4.88
N GLU A 217 -2.61 -13.87 -4.83
CA GLU A 217 -2.29 -12.57 -4.26
C GLU A 217 -3.03 -11.42 -4.96
N ILE A 218 -3.19 -10.32 -4.23
CA ILE A 218 -3.79 -9.10 -4.75
C ILE A 218 -2.84 -8.50 -5.80
N ASP A 219 -3.34 -8.32 -7.02
CA ASP A 219 -2.65 -7.66 -8.13
C ASP A 219 -3.49 -6.51 -8.67
N SER A 220 -2.97 -5.80 -9.67
CA SER A 220 -3.65 -4.63 -10.27
C SER A 220 -4.98 -4.95 -10.95
N ALA A 221 -5.32 -6.23 -11.15
CA ALA A 221 -6.61 -6.64 -11.70
C ALA A 221 -7.61 -7.05 -10.62
N THR A 222 -7.19 -7.20 -9.36
CA THR A 222 -8.06 -7.49 -8.22
C THR A 222 -8.77 -6.20 -7.78
N VAL A 223 -10.09 -6.15 -7.98
CA VAL A 223 -10.91 -4.98 -7.63
C VAL A 223 -11.43 -5.04 -6.19
N ALA A 224 -11.53 -6.24 -5.64
CA ALA A 224 -12.10 -6.45 -4.32
C ALA A 224 -11.42 -7.59 -3.55
N VAL A 225 -11.57 -7.58 -2.24
CA VAL A 225 -11.12 -8.65 -1.35
C VAL A 225 -12.26 -9.03 -0.40
N GLU A 226 -12.44 -10.31 -0.18
CA GLU A 226 -13.23 -10.83 0.94
C GLU A 226 -12.31 -10.94 2.16
N SER A 227 -12.56 -10.12 3.19
CA SER A 227 -11.74 -10.09 4.40
C SER A 227 -12.56 -9.69 5.64
N GLN A 228 -11.95 -9.80 6.82
CA GLN A 228 -12.51 -9.33 8.08
C GLN A 228 -11.75 -8.09 8.57
N LEU A 229 -12.40 -7.30 9.41
CA LEU A 229 -11.89 -6.00 9.86
C LEU A 229 -10.60 -6.09 10.68
N SER A 230 -10.42 -7.15 11.47
CA SER A 230 -9.17 -7.41 12.21
C SER A 230 -7.95 -7.71 11.33
N LEU A 231 -8.14 -7.83 10.01
CA LEU A 231 -7.07 -8.03 9.03
C LEU A 231 -6.93 -6.83 8.08
N SER A 232 -7.48 -5.66 8.42
CA SER A 232 -7.40 -4.44 7.59
C SER A 232 -5.95 -4.08 7.21
N GLU A 233 -5.02 -4.18 8.16
CA GLU A 233 -3.57 -3.94 7.98
C GLU A 233 -2.90 -4.82 6.91
N THR A 234 -3.54 -5.90 6.47
CA THR A 234 -3.02 -6.82 5.45
C THR A 234 -3.42 -6.43 4.04
N LEU A 235 -4.31 -5.45 3.91
CA LEU A 235 -4.81 -4.97 2.63
C LEU A 235 -3.95 -3.82 2.11
N PRO A 236 -3.94 -3.57 0.79
CA PRO A 236 -3.27 -2.41 0.23
C PRO A 236 -3.76 -1.10 0.85
N GLY A 237 -2.84 -0.13 0.97
CA GLY A 237 -3.17 1.23 1.40
C GLY A 237 -4.28 1.82 0.53
N GLY A 238 -5.19 2.59 1.14
CA GLY A 238 -6.35 3.16 0.47
C GLY A 238 -7.53 2.22 0.27
N SER A 239 -7.44 0.95 0.69
CA SER A 239 -8.59 0.04 0.67
C SER A 239 -9.77 0.59 1.48
N SER A 240 -10.99 0.44 0.97
CA SER A 240 -12.21 0.84 1.67
C SER A 240 -13.11 -0.36 1.96
N LEU A 241 -13.74 -0.37 3.12
CA LEU A 241 -14.64 -1.43 3.56
C LEU A 241 -16.08 -1.13 3.14
N VAL A 242 -16.81 -2.13 2.65
CA VAL A 242 -18.27 -2.07 2.47
C VAL A 242 -18.96 -2.38 3.80
N GLY A 243 -19.43 -1.35 4.49
CA GLY A 243 -19.96 -1.43 5.86
C GLY A 243 -21.40 -1.94 5.98
N ASP A 244 -22.20 -1.86 4.92
CA ASP A 244 -23.61 -2.24 4.88
C ASP A 244 -23.88 -3.62 4.25
N VAL A 245 -22.82 -4.37 3.93
CA VAL A 245 -22.90 -5.75 3.41
C VAL A 245 -21.93 -6.67 4.16
N ALA A 246 -22.46 -7.48 5.07
CA ALA A 246 -21.76 -8.63 5.65
C ALA A 246 -22.10 -9.90 4.85
N LEU A 247 -21.10 -10.68 4.45
CA LEU A 247 -21.31 -11.89 3.65
C LEU A 247 -21.64 -13.11 4.51
N PHE A 248 -20.80 -13.40 5.51
CA PHE A 248 -20.92 -14.49 6.46
C PHE A 248 -19.82 -14.35 7.53
N ALA A 249 -19.78 -15.24 8.52
CA ALA A 249 -18.72 -15.27 9.53
C ALA A 249 -17.65 -16.32 9.19
N LYS A 250 -16.40 -16.04 9.52
CA LYS A 250 -15.34 -17.07 9.57
C LYS A 250 -15.43 -17.79 10.91
N VAL A 251 -15.55 -19.12 10.84
CA VAL A 251 -15.50 -20.03 11.98
C VAL A 251 -14.38 -21.02 11.70
N ASN A 252 -13.48 -21.20 12.67
CA ASN A 252 -12.44 -22.21 12.60
C ASN A 252 -12.94 -23.52 13.22
N SER A 253 -12.39 -24.63 12.74
CA SER A 253 -12.59 -25.96 13.28
C SER A 253 -11.29 -26.42 13.94
N LEU A 254 -11.41 -26.83 15.20
CA LEU A 254 -10.32 -27.48 15.93
C LEU A 254 -10.48 -28.98 15.73
N VAL A 255 -9.52 -29.60 15.04
CA VAL A 255 -9.62 -30.98 14.58
C VAL A 255 -8.38 -31.79 14.95
N ALA A 256 -8.55 -33.11 15.05
CA ALA A 256 -7.47 -34.07 15.26
C ALA A 256 -7.47 -35.14 14.16
N ASN A 257 -6.29 -35.62 13.78
CA ASN A 257 -6.19 -36.88 13.05
C ASN A 257 -6.76 -38.01 13.93
N ALA A 258 -7.71 -38.79 13.41
CA ALA A 258 -8.41 -39.78 14.22
C ALA A 258 -7.46 -40.85 14.80
N ALA A 259 -6.45 -41.29 14.05
CA ALA A 259 -5.50 -42.28 14.56
C ALA A 259 -4.62 -41.72 15.69
N ALA A 260 -4.13 -40.48 15.54
CA ALA A 260 -3.36 -39.81 16.60
C ALA A 260 -4.20 -39.57 17.85
N TYR A 261 -5.49 -39.25 17.68
CA TYR A 261 -6.43 -39.05 18.78
C TYR A 261 -6.79 -40.38 19.48
N ASP A 262 -7.02 -41.45 18.73
CA ASP A 262 -7.36 -42.78 19.26
C ASP A 262 -6.20 -43.45 20.02
N ASP A 263 -4.95 -43.06 19.74
CA ASP A 263 -3.77 -43.52 20.47
C ASP A 263 -3.64 -42.87 21.87
N LEU A 264 -4.42 -41.82 22.16
CA LEU A 264 -4.47 -41.18 23.48
C LEU A 264 -5.29 -42.00 24.48
N THR A 265 -4.99 -41.87 25.77
CA THR A 265 -5.85 -42.44 26.82
C THR A 265 -7.17 -41.69 26.94
N GLU A 266 -8.22 -42.32 27.49
CA GLU A 266 -9.52 -41.68 27.72
C GLU A 266 -9.39 -40.34 28.47
N ASP A 267 -8.60 -40.29 29.56
CA ASP A 267 -8.34 -39.06 30.33
C ASP A 267 -7.68 -37.95 29.48
N GLN A 268 -6.83 -38.32 28.51
CA GLN A 268 -6.16 -37.36 27.62
C GLN A 268 -7.13 -36.85 26.56
N GLN A 269 -7.96 -37.74 26.00
CA GLN A 269 -9.03 -37.38 25.06
C GLN A 269 -10.07 -36.46 25.71
N ASP A 270 -10.49 -36.76 26.94
CA ASP A 270 -11.38 -35.91 27.74
C ASP A 270 -10.73 -34.54 27.97
N GLY A 271 -9.46 -34.50 28.39
CA GLY A 271 -8.72 -33.25 28.57
C GLY A 271 -8.58 -32.42 27.28
N LEU A 272 -8.43 -33.05 26.11
CA LEU A 272 -8.43 -32.35 24.82
C LEU A 272 -9.80 -31.76 24.48
N ARG A 273 -10.88 -32.50 24.71
CA ARG A 273 -12.26 -32.02 24.49
C ARG A 273 -12.60 -30.86 25.42
N GLU A 274 -12.25 -30.95 26.70
CA GLU A 274 -12.43 -29.86 27.66
C GLU A 274 -11.58 -28.63 27.29
N ALA A 275 -10.33 -28.83 26.86
CA ALA A 275 -9.47 -27.75 26.40
C ALA A 275 -10.01 -27.06 25.14
N ALA A 276 -10.60 -27.82 24.21
CA ALA A 276 -11.23 -27.28 23.01
C ALA A 276 -12.43 -26.40 23.40
N ALA A 277 -13.32 -26.89 24.27
CA ALA A 277 -14.45 -26.10 24.78
C ALA A 277 -13.98 -24.82 25.49
N ALA A 278 -12.97 -24.92 26.36
CA ALA A 278 -12.39 -23.76 27.04
C ALA A 278 -11.77 -22.74 26.06
N THR A 279 -11.18 -23.20 24.95
CA THR A 279 -10.62 -22.35 23.90
C THR A 279 -11.71 -21.62 23.13
N ARG A 280 -12.82 -22.30 22.80
CA ARG A 280 -14.01 -21.67 22.21
C ARG A 280 -14.55 -20.58 23.15
N ASP A 281 -14.72 -20.89 24.43
CA ASP A 281 -15.28 -19.94 25.40
C ASP A 281 -14.35 -18.73 25.59
N TRP A 282 -13.03 -18.94 25.59
CA TRP A 282 -12.05 -17.86 25.56
C TRP A 282 -12.17 -17.01 24.30
N ALA A 283 -12.32 -17.61 23.12
CA ALA A 283 -12.46 -16.88 21.87
C ALA A 283 -13.72 -16.02 21.88
N ILE A 284 -14.86 -16.56 22.34
CA ILE A 284 -16.11 -15.79 22.55
C ILE A 284 -15.87 -14.62 23.51
N ALA A 285 -15.21 -14.86 24.64
CA ALA A 285 -15.02 -13.84 25.68
C ALA A 285 -14.00 -12.74 25.31
N THR A 286 -13.10 -13.00 24.37
CA THR A 286 -12.01 -12.09 24.00
C THR A 286 -12.15 -11.50 22.60
N GLN A 287 -13.14 -11.93 21.82
CA GLN A 287 -13.41 -11.40 20.50
C GLN A 287 -13.78 -9.92 20.58
N VAL A 288 -13.07 -9.10 19.82
CA VAL A 288 -13.42 -7.69 19.60
C VAL A 288 -14.50 -7.64 18.54
N GLY A 289 -15.62 -7.00 18.85
CA GLY A 289 -16.77 -6.93 17.96
C GLY A 289 -16.52 -6.08 16.72
N ASP A 290 -17.21 -6.42 15.63
CA ASP A 290 -17.03 -5.75 14.31
C ASP A 290 -17.25 -4.22 14.39
N GLU A 291 -18.17 -3.74 15.23
CA GLU A 291 -18.40 -2.30 15.47
C GLU A 291 -17.24 -1.59 16.17
N GLU A 292 -16.55 -2.28 17.09
CA GLU A 292 -15.40 -1.73 17.80
C GLU A 292 -14.17 -1.71 16.90
N LEU A 293 -13.96 -2.78 16.13
CA LEU A 293 -12.93 -2.82 15.10
C LEU A 293 -13.17 -1.72 14.05
N ALA A 294 -14.41 -1.52 13.62
CA ALA A 294 -14.76 -0.46 12.68
C ALA A 294 -14.42 0.93 13.22
N ARG A 295 -14.72 1.19 14.50
CA ARG A 295 -14.37 2.46 15.14
C ARG A 295 -12.86 2.67 15.18
N ALA A 296 -12.10 1.66 15.61
CA ALA A 296 -10.64 1.73 15.63
C ALA A 296 -10.06 1.97 14.23
N PHE A 297 -10.57 1.25 13.22
CA PHE A 297 -10.18 1.45 11.83
C PHE A 297 -10.47 2.86 11.34
N CYS A 298 -11.64 3.43 11.65
CA CYS A 298 -11.97 4.81 11.33
C CYS A 298 -11.07 5.82 12.05
N ASP A 299 -10.80 5.61 13.35
CA ASP A 299 -9.94 6.47 14.16
C ASP A 299 -8.48 6.48 13.65
N GLU A 300 -8.06 5.39 12.97
CA GLU A 300 -6.77 5.25 12.29
C GLU A 300 -6.75 5.80 10.85
N GLY A 301 -7.82 6.46 10.40
CA GLY A 301 -7.92 7.05 9.06
C GLY A 301 -8.47 6.10 7.99
N GLY A 302 -9.06 4.97 8.39
CA GLY A 302 -9.72 4.03 7.49
C GLY A 302 -10.97 4.61 6.81
N THR A 303 -11.38 3.98 5.71
CA THR A 303 -12.60 4.34 4.97
C THR A 303 -13.62 3.21 5.02
N ILE A 304 -14.81 3.47 5.54
CA ILE A 304 -15.98 2.59 5.49
C ILE A 304 -17.07 3.29 4.67
N VAL A 305 -17.45 2.67 3.56
CA VAL A 305 -18.51 3.16 2.67
C VAL A 305 -19.77 2.31 2.77
N HIS A 306 -20.91 2.89 2.43
CA HIS A 306 -22.14 2.16 2.16
C HIS A 306 -22.40 2.15 0.66
N GLU A 307 -22.82 1.00 0.13
CA GLU A 307 -23.28 0.91 -1.26
C GLU A 307 -24.81 1.08 -1.40
N GLY A 308 -25.48 1.15 -0.26
CA GLY A 308 -26.86 1.52 -0.12
C GLY A 308 -27.83 0.36 -0.32
N PRO A 309 -29.12 0.60 -0.04
CA PRO A 309 -30.14 -0.45 -0.02
C PRO A 309 -30.31 -1.20 -1.35
N ALA A 310 -29.99 -0.55 -2.48
CA ALA A 310 -30.07 -1.15 -3.81
C ALA A 310 -28.98 -2.22 -4.01
N ALA A 311 -27.73 -1.92 -3.67
CA ALA A 311 -26.62 -2.87 -3.74
C ALA A 311 -26.84 -4.03 -2.75
N ALA A 312 -27.18 -3.74 -1.50
CA ALA A 312 -27.53 -4.76 -0.51
C ALA A 312 -28.73 -5.62 -0.94
N GLY A 313 -29.69 -5.03 -1.67
CA GLY A 313 -30.82 -5.74 -2.27
C GLY A 313 -30.40 -6.67 -3.42
N ARG A 314 -29.46 -6.22 -4.28
CA ARG A 314 -28.86 -7.07 -5.33
C ARG A 314 -28.10 -8.24 -4.75
N VAL A 315 -27.28 -8.02 -3.73
CA VAL A 315 -26.55 -9.09 -3.03
C VAL A 315 -27.55 -10.13 -2.52
N ARG A 316 -28.57 -9.71 -1.74
CA ARG A 316 -29.63 -10.60 -1.24
C ARG A 316 -30.34 -11.40 -2.33
N ALA A 317 -30.75 -10.73 -3.41
CA ALA A 317 -31.47 -11.39 -4.51
C ALA A 317 -30.60 -12.44 -5.21
N THR A 318 -29.31 -12.16 -5.35
CA THR A 318 -28.36 -12.95 -6.14
C THR A 318 -27.92 -14.21 -5.39
N VAL A 319 -27.55 -14.05 -4.12
CA VAL A 319 -27.03 -15.15 -3.28
C VAL A 319 -28.12 -16.16 -2.87
N GLY A 320 -29.40 -15.81 -3.01
CA GLY A 320 -30.52 -16.73 -2.71
C GLY A 320 -30.47 -18.03 -3.54
N SER A 321 -29.91 -17.97 -4.76
CA SER A 321 -29.69 -19.16 -5.59
C SER A 321 -28.65 -20.11 -5.00
N VAL A 322 -27.61 -19.57 -4.34
CA VAL A 322 -26.57 -20.34 -3.66
C VAL A 322 -27.15 -21.03 -2.43
N THR A 323 -27.93 -20.31 -1.61
CA THR A 323 -28.64 -20.91 -0.47
C THR A 323 -29.58 -22.02 -0.93
N ALA A 324 -30.32 -21.83 -2.01
CA ALA A 324 -31.18 -22.88 -2.58
C ALA A 324 -30.37 -24.10 -3.05
N GLY A 325 -29.16 -23.89 -3.60
CA GLY A 325 -28.23 -24.95 -3.97
C GLY A 325 -27.73 -25.74 -2.78
N LEU A 326 -27.31 -25.07 -1.70
CA LEU A 326 -26.87 -25.72 -0.46
C LEU A 326 -27.97 -26.60 0.15
N ARG A 327 -29.23 -26.14 0.09
CA ARG A 327 -30.39 -26.87 0.62
C ARG A 327 -30.80 -28.10 -0.21
N GLN A 328 -30.15 -28.37 -1.35
CA GLN A 328 -30.38 -29.62 -2.09
C GLN A 328 -29.84 -30.84 -1.35
N ASP A 329 -28.83 -30.65 -0.50
CA ASP A 329 -28.35 -31.67 0.43
C ASP A 329 -29.21 -31.65 1.71
N PRO A 330 -29.93 -32.74 2.06
CA PRO A 330 -30.85 -32.73 3.20
C PRO A 330 -30.17 -32.49 4.56
N ALA A 331 -28.94 -32.97 4.75
CA ALA A 331 -28.20 -32.76 5.99
C ALA A 331 -27.81 -31.29 6.14
N THR A 332 -27.25 -30.70 5.08
CA THR A 332 -26.91 -29.28 5.01
C THR A 332 -28.16 -28.41 5.18
N ALA A 333 -29.29 -28.77 4.57
CA ALA A 333 -30.55 -28.04 4.72
C ALA A 333 -31.04 -27.99 6.17
N ALA A 334 -31.01 -29.12 6.88
CA ALA A 334 -31.40 -29.20 8.28
C ALA A 334 -30.46 -28.37 9.19
N LEU A 335 -29.16 -28.38 8.90
CA LEU A 335 -28.17 -27.56 9.62
C LEU A 335 -28.37 -26.06 9.36
N ILE A 336 -28.71 -25.67 8.12
CA ILE A 336 -29.08 -24.29 7.79
C ILE A 336 -30.30 -23.84 8.59
N ASP A 337 -31.31 -24.70 8.73
CA ASP A 337 -32.52 -24.39 9.51
C ASP A 337 -32.18 -24.16 10.99
N ARG A 338 -31.38 -25.05 11.59
CA ARG A 338 -30.92 -24.88 12.98
C ARG A 338 -30.11 -23.60 13.16
N ILE A 339 -29.17 -23.31 12.27
CA ILE A 339 -28.40 -22.06 12.31
C ILE A 339 -29.32 -20.84 12.17
N SER A 340 -30.36 -20.92 11.33
CA SER A 340 -31.33 -19.83 11.16
C SER A 340 -32.08 -19.53 12.45
N ASP A 341 -32.45 -20.55 13.24
CA ASP A 341 -33.10 -20.34 14.54
C ASP A 341 -32.24 -19.50 15.51
N HIS A 342 -30.91 -19.62 15.44
CA HIS A 342 -29.98 -18.78 16.20
C HIS A 342 -29.86 -17.36 15.63
N ALA A 343 -29.93 -17.22 14.31
CA ALA A 343 -29.76 -15.94 13.63
C ALA A 343 -31.03 -15.07 13.62
N GLU A 344 -32.24 -15.67 13.65
CA GLU A 344 -33.53 -14.95 13.58
C GLU A 344 -33.73 -13.94 14.72
N ALA A 345 -33.12 -14.19 15.88
CA ALA A 345 -33.18 -13.29 17.03
C ALA A 345 -32.23 -12.10 16.94
N VAL A 346 -31.33 -12.08 15.95
CA VAL A 346 -30.22 -11.13 15.88
C VAL A 346 -30.39 -10.15 14.71
N THR A 347 -30.16 -8.87 14.97
CA THR A 347 -30.24 -7.84 13.93
C THR A 347 -28.93 -7.83 13.12
N PRO A 348 -28.97 -7.85 11.77
CA PRO A 348 -27.77 -7.69 10.96
C PRO A 348 -27.04 -6.39 11.28
N VAL A 349 -25.71 -6.45 11.39
CA VAL A 349 -24.89 -5.29 11.78
C VAL A 349 -24.47 -4.50 10.55
N THR A 350 -24.95 -3.26 10.48
CA THR A 350 -24.47 -2.24 9.54
C THR A 350 -23.46 -1.35 10.26
N LEU A 351 -22.22 -1.31 9.75
CA LEU A 351 -21.17 -0.48 10.34
C LEU A 351 -21.39 0.99 9.98
N PRO A 352 -21.04 1.94 10.86
CA PRO A 352 -21.09 3.36 10.51
C PRO A 352 -20.11 3.66 9.38
N THR A 353 -20.51 4.56 8.47
CA THR A 353 -19.59 5.09 7.47
C THR A 353 -18.55 5.98 8.11
N CYS A 354 -17.34 5.93 7.60
CA CYS A 354 -16.31 6.90 7.90
C CYS A 354 -15.41 7.06 6.67
N SER A 355 -14.78 8.21 6.60
CA SER A 355 -13.65 8.48 5.74
C SER A 355 -12.67 9.27 6.60
N PRO A 356 -11.37 9.28 6.28
CA PRO A 356 -10.45 10.25 6.87
C PRO A 356 -11.12 11.63 6.84
N GLU A 357 -11.04 12.38 7.95
CA GLU A 357 -11.47 13.77 7.91
C GLU A 357 -10.56 14.52 6.95
N THR A 358 -11.03 14.65 5.70
CA THR A 358 -10.57 15.68 4.79
C THR A 358 -11.14 16.98 5.31
N GLY A 359 -10.66 17.45 6.47
CA GLY A 359 -11.07 18.76 6.98
C GLY A 359 -10.95 19.74 5.83
N ASP A 360 -12.09 20.31 5.39
CA ASP A 360 -12.30 20.87 4.05
C ASP A 360 -11.03 21.55 3.53
N VAL A 361 -10.23 20.86 2.71
CA VAL A 361 -9.05 21.47 2.10
C VAL A 361 -9.54 22.28 0.92
N THR A 362 -9.67 23.58 1.11
CA THR A 362 -9.99 24.57 0.11
C THR A 362 -8.72 25.21 -0.44
N VAL A 363 -8.85 25.98 -1.51
CA VAL A 363 -7.74 26.77 -2.06
C VAL A 363 -7.07 27.67 -1.01
N ASP A 364 -7.85 28.13 -0.04
CA ASP A 364 -7.42 29.09 0.97
C ASP A 364 -6.64 28.45 2.15
N ASN A 365 -6.73 27.12 2.34
CA ASN A 365 -6.15 26.45 3.51
C ASN A 365 -5.29 25.22 3.20
N VAL A 366 -5.06 24.91 1.92
CA VAL A 366 -4.01 23.96 1.51
C VAL A 366 -2.64 24.54 1.88
N VAL A 367 -1.83 23.73 2.54
CA VAL A 367 -0.49 24.07 3.02
C VAL A 367 0.55 23.15 2.40
N ALA A 368 1.80 23.61 2.28
CA ALA A 368 2.89 22.77 1.82
C ALA A 368 3.24 21.74 2.90
N GLU A 369 2.79 20.51 2.70
CA GLU A 369 3.13 19.36 3.55
C GLU A 369 3.31 18.10 2.68
N GLY A 370 4.57 17.68 2.48
CA GLY A 370 4.89 16.58 1.56
C GLY A 370 4.52 15.18 2.05
N GLY A 371 4.41 15.01 3.37
CA GLY A 371 4.04 13.75 4.01
C GLY A 371 4.92 12.59 3.55
N ALA A 372 4.28 11.49 3.12
CA ALA A 372 4.97 10.29 2.65
C ALA A 372 5.18 10.23 1.12
N LEU A 373 4.71 11.24 0.38
CA LEU A 373 4.89 11.28 -1.08
C LEU A 373 6.38 11.50 -1.40
N PRO A 374 7.03 10.66 -2.24
CA PRO A 374 8.47 10.77 -2.46
C PRO A 374 8.87 12.01 -3.27
N ASP A 375 9.82 12.78 -2.74
CA ASP A 375 10.47 13.87 -3.48
C ASP A 375 11.21 13.36 -4.73
N GLY A 376 11.21 14.18 -5.77
CA GLY A 376 11.89 13.87 -7.02
C GLY A 376 11.41 14.66 -8.22
N VAL A 377 12.10 14.45 -9.34
CA VAL A 377 11.68 14.97 -10.65
C VAL A 377 10.95 13.86 -11.39
N TYR A 378 9.72 14.13 -11.80
CA TYR A 378 8.81 13.21 -12.48
C TYR A 378 8.41 13.72 -13.85
N ARG A 379 8.24 12.83 -14.82
CA ARG A 379 7.94 13.20 -16.21
C ARG A 379 6.91 12.28 -16.86
N PHE A 380 6.04 12.88 -17.67
CA PHE A 380 5.12 12.19 -18.58
C PHE A 380 4.88 13.02 -19.85
N GLU A 381 4.23 12.42 -20.85
CA GLU A 381 3.92 13.08 -22.13
C GLU A 381 2.43 12.94 -22.45
N LEU A 382 1.78 14.06 -22.74
CA LEU A 382 0.42 14.12 -23.26
C LEU A 382 0.48 14.31 -24.78
N THR A 383 0.13 13.27 -25.53
CA THR A 383 0.12 13.34 -27.00
C THR A 383 -1.22 13.88 -27.53
N ASP A 384 -1.18 14.54 -28.68
CA ASP A 384 -2.39 14.98 -29.40
C ASP A 384 -3.41 13.86 -29.60
N GLU A 385 -2.94 12.65 -29.91
CA GLU A 385 -3.78 11.47 -30.11
C GLU A 385 -4.49 11.09 -28.80
N TRP A 386 -3.74 10.99 -27.71
CA TRP A 386 -4.27 10.60 -26.40
C TRP A 386 -5.32 11.58 -25.87
N LEU A 387 -5.09 12.89 -26.08
CA LEU A 387 -6.01 13.95 -25.69
C LEU A 387 -7.27 13.96 -26.58
N ARG A 388 -7.12 13.74 -27.89
CA ARG A 388 -8.25 13.67 -28.83
C ARG A 388 -9.16 12.48 -28.58
N ASP A 389 -8.59 11.33 -28.26
CA ASP A 389 -9.36 10.11 -27.92
C ASP A 389 -10.22 10.28 -26.66
N ARG A 390 -9.92 11.30 -25.85
CA ARG A 390 -10.68 11.70 -24.65
C ARG A 390 -11.62 12.88 -24.89
N GLY A 391 -11.83 13.26 -26.15
CA GLY A 391 -12.82 14.24 -26.54
C GLY A 391 -12.40 15.70 -26.33
N LEU A 392 -11.11 15.97 -26.08
CA LEU A 392 -10.63 17.35 -25.97
C LEU A 392 -10.72 18.08 -27.32
N THR A 393 -11.07 19.36 -27.25
CA THR A 393 -11.16 20.23 -28.42
C THR A 393 -9.77 20.59 -28.96
N PRO A 394 -9.63 21.01 -30.24
CA PRO A 394 -8.34 21.39 -30.80
C PRO A 394 -7.59 22.48 -30.02
N GLY A 395 -8.30 23.45 -29.42
CA GLY A 395 -7.67 24.47 -28.58
C GLY A 395 -7.10 23.88 -27.30
N GLN A 396 -7.89 23.07 -26.59
CA GLN A 396 -7.42 22.37 -25.39
C GLN A 396 -6.24 21.43 -25.68
N ILE A 397 -6.20 20.81 -26.86
CA ILE A 397 -5.03 20.00 -27.25
C ILE A 397 -3.78 20.88 -27.40
N GLN A 398 -3.89 22.03 -28.06
CA GLN A 398 -2.76 22.96 -28.22
C GLN A 398 -2.23 23.49 -26.88
N ASP A 399 -3.11 23.66 -25.89
CA ASP A 399 -2.76 24.19 -24.58
C ASP A 399 -2.12 23.13 -23.66
N ASN A 400 -2.44 21.84 -23.84
CA ASN A 400 -2.09 20.80 -22.86
C ASN A 400 -1.12 19.72 -23.37
N HIS A 401 -0.90 19.61 -24.67
CA HIS A 401 -0.01 18.58 -25.20
C HIS A 401 1.45 18.82 -24.80
N GLY A 402 2.31 17.84 -25.07
CA GLY A 402 3.74 17.93 -24.87
C GLY A 402 4.23 17.21 -23.62
N VAL A 403 5.47 17.51 -23.25
CA VAL A 403 6.19 16.87 -22.16
C VAL A 403 6.03 17.69 -20.90
N TRP A 404 5.52 17.06 -19.85
CA TRP A 404 5.34 17.65 -18.54
C TRP A 404 6.40 17.10 -17.59
N THR A 405 7.15 18.00 -16.96
CA THR A 405 8.15 17.66 -15.94
C THR A 405 7.77 18.35 -14.64
N PHE A 406 7.47 17.58 -13.60
CA PHE A 406 7.18 18.07 -12.25
C PHE A 406 8.37 17.81 -11.33
N GLU A 407 8.73 18.76 -10.48
CA GLU A 407 9.62 18.54 -9.34
C GLU A 407 8.79 18.64 -8.05
N LEU A 408 8.88 17.61 -7.20
CA LEU A 408 8.21 17.56 -5.90
C LEU A 408 9.23 17.70 -4.79
N VAL A 409 9.00 18.66 -3.88
CA VAL A 409 9.84 18.94 -2.72
C VAL A 409 8.97 19.27 -1.52
N ASP A 410 8.82 18.32 -0.59
CA ASP A 410 8.18 18.50 0.73
C ASP A 410 6.89 19.35 0.72
N GLY A 411 5.94 19.00 -0.16
CA GLY A 411 4.64 19.69 -0.23
C GLY A 411 4.63 20.90 -1.17
N THR A 412 5.71 21.12 -1.90
CA THR A 412 5.76 22.09 -3.00
C THR A 412 6.02 21.38 -4.32
N TRP A 413 5.40 21.87 -5.38
CA TRP A 413 5.62 21.37 -6.71
C TRP A 413 6.00 22.52 -7.66
N SER A 414 6.90 22.24 -8.59
CA SER A 414 7.12 23.06 -9.78
C SER A 414 6.85 22.22 -11.02
N LEU A 415 6.40 22.85 -12.10
CA LEU A 415 6.18 22.20 -13.39
C LEU A 415 6.83 22.98 -14.51
N HIS A 416 7.31 22.24 -15.51
CA HIS A 416 7.75 22.74 -16.81
C HIS A 416 7.12 21.88 -17.91
N GLN A 417 6.30 22.52 -18.75
CA GLN A 417 5.67 21.94 -19.92
C GLN A 417 6.37 22.44 -21.18
N VAL A 418 6.73 21.51 -22.07
CA VAL A 418 7.35 21.84 -23.35
C VAL A 418 6.62 21.14 -24.49
N ALA A 419 6.21 21.92 -25.48
CA ALA A 419 5.62 21.48 -26.73
C ALA A 419 6.07 22.39 -27.90
N PRO A 420 5.88 21.98 -29.17
CA PRO A 420 6.33 22.79 -30.32
C PRO A 420 5.75 24.21 -30.39
N ASN A 421 4.57 24.44 -29.80
CA ASN A 421 3.88 25.74 -29.78
C ASN A 421 3.75 26.36 -28.39
N LEU A 422 4.31 25.73 -27.36
CA LEU A 422 4.10 26.16 -25.97
C LEU A 422 5.31 25.79 -25.11
N GLU A 423 5.77 26.76 -24.31
CA GLU A 423 6.62 26.52 -23.17
C GLU A 423 5.98 27.22 -21.97
N TYR A 424 5.72 26.46 -20.91
CA TYR A 424 4.97 26.93 -19.75
C TYR A 424 5.62 26.42 -18.46
N ALA A 425 5.65 27.28 -17.45
CA ALA A 425 6.15 26.94 -16.13
C ALA A 425 5.17 27.45 -15.07
N ALA A 426 5.02 26.68 -13.99
CA ALA A 426 4.23 27.07 -12.83
C ALA A 426 4.76 26.36 -11.58
N SER A 427 4.35 26.85 -10.41
CA SER A 427 4.64 26.20 -9.14
C SER A 427 3.53 26.51 -8.15
N ASP A 428 3.28 25.59 -7.25
CA ASP A 428 2.36 25.80 -6.13
C ASP A 428 2.62 24.74 -5.03
N VAL A 429 1.67 24.59 -4.13
CA VAL A 429 1.73 23.65 -3.00
C VAL A 429 0.81 22.46 -3.20
N TYR A 430 1.17 21.38 -2.52
CA TYR A 430 0.32 20.23 -2.29
C TYR A 430 0.40 19.82 -0.81
N GLN A 431 -0.68 19.24 -0.30
CA GLN A 431 -0.75 18.71 1.06
C GLN A 431 -1.00 17.20 0.99
N VAL A 432 -0.21 16.42 1.71
CA VAL A 432 -0.38 14.96 1.83
C VAL A 432 -0.94 14.60 3.20
N ARG A 433 -2.04 13.84 3.21
CA ARG A 433 -2.64 13.26 4.42
C ARG A 433 -2.83 11.76 4.21
N GLY A 434 -1.88 10.96 4.67
CA GLY A 434 -1.87 9.51 4.41
C GLY A 434 -1.70 9.22 2.91
N ASP A 435 -2.63 8.47 2.32
CA ASP A 435 -2.70 8.19 0.89
C ASP A 435 -3.47 9.26 0.09
N GLU A 436 -3.94 10.31 0.74
CA GLU A 436 -4.60 11.44 0.09
C GLU A 436 -3.64 12.59 -0.21
N LEU A 437 -3.88 13.24 -1.34
CA LEU A 437 -3.12 14.34 -1.89
C LEU A 437 -4.08 15.47 -2.28
N PHE A 438 -3.90 16.63 -1.66
CA PHE A 438 -4.63 17.84 -1.98
C PHE A 438 -3.72 18.74 -2.81
N TRP A 439 -3.99 18.85 -4.11
CA TRP A 439 -3.12 19.52 -5.05
C TRP A 439 -3.74 20.83 -5.53
N ARG A 440 -3.06 21.95 -5.29
CA ARG A 440 -3.48 23.26 -5.78
C ARG A 440 -2.75 23.58 -7.08
N PHE A 441 -3.50 24.04 -8.09
CA PHE A 441 -2.90 24.67 -9.27
C PHE A 441 -2.94 26.19 -9.14
N ALA A 442 -1.82 26.83 -9.47
CA ALA A 442 -1.71 28.27 -9.41
C ALA A 442 -2.78 28.94 -10.31
N GLY A 443 -3.64 29.76 -9.72
CA GLY A 443 -4.71 30.46 -10.42
C GLY A 443 -6.06 29.74 -10.46
N ASP A 444 -6.15 28.49 -10.00
CA ASP A 444 -7.40 27.76 -9.90
C ASP A 444 -8.19 28.14 -8.64
N SER A 445 -9.52 28.11 -8.74
CA SER A 445 -10.43 28.35 -7.61
C SER A 445 -10.80 27.07 -6.85
N PHE A 446 -10.09 25.98 -7.08
CA PHE A 446 -10.35 24.67 -6.48
C PHE A 446 -9.04 23.92 -6.19
N VAL A 447 -9.16 22.90 -5.33
CA VAL A 447 -8.07 21.96 -5.00
C VAL A 447 -8.46 20.60 -5.56
N PHE A 448 -7.52 19.94 -6.24
CA PHE A 448 -7.68 18.55 -6.63
C PHE A 448 -7.56 17.67 -5.38
N HIS A 449 -8.53 16.78 -5.18
CA HIS A 449 -8.48 15.80 -4.10
C HIS A 449 -8.21 14.45 -4.72
N LEU A 450 -6.98 14.01 -4.55
CA LEU A 450 -6.41 12.84 -5.20
C LEU A 450 -6.08 11.80 -4.14
N ARG A 451 -6.07 10.53 -4.54
CA ARG A 451 -5.28 9.49 -3.89
C ARG A 451 -4.02 9.23 -4.68
N TRP A 452 -2.95 8.85 -3.99
CA TRP A 452 -1.66 8.56 -4.61
C TRP A 452 -1.11 7.21 -4.18
N TRP A 453 -0.38 6.55 -5.08
CA TRP A 453 0.38 5.34 -4.78
C TRP A 453 1.58 5.21 -5.72
N ILE A 454 2.47 4.25 -5.41
CA ILE A 454 3.66 3.95 -6.21
C ILE A 454 3.44 2.60 -6.89
N ASP A 455 3.55 2.56 -8.22
CA ASP A 455 3.52 1.31 -8.97
C ASP A 455 4.80 0.48 -8.71
N GLN A 456 4.77 -0.80 -9.08
CA GLN A 456 5.93 -1.70 -8.91
C GLN A 456 7.20 -1.20 -9.62
N ASP A 457 7.06 -0.39 -10.67
CA ASP A 457 8.18 0.19 -11.43
C ASP A 457 8.71 1.51 -10.84
N GLY A 458 8.14 1.96 -9.72
CA GLY A 458 8.51 3.20 -9.03
C GLY A 458 7.83 4.46 -9.58
N SER A 459 6.92 4.34 -10.54
CA SER A 459 6.13 5.49 -11.04
C SER A 459 5.08 5.92 -10.02
N LEU A 460 4.85 7.23 -9.90
CA LEU A 460 3.73 7.76 -9.13
C LEU A 460 2.44 7.64 -9.95
N ARG A 461 1.37 7.27 -9.25
CA ARG A 461 0.02 7.19 -9.78
C ARG A 461 -0.92 7.99 -8.91
N PHE A 462 -1.93 8.56 -9.54
CA PHE A 462 -2.93 9.38 -8.91
C PHE A 462 -4.33 8.96 -9.36
N GLU A 463 -5.31 9.17 -8.50
CA GLU A 463 -6.73 9.03 -8.81
C GLU A 463 -7.50 10.17 -8.17
N ASP A 464 -8.32 10.89 -8.95
CA ASP A 464 -9.24 11.87 -8.38
C ASP A 464 -10.38 11.16 -7.62
N VAL A 465 -10.49 11.47 -6.32
CA VAL A 465 -11.49 10.87 -5.42
C VAL A 465 -12.67 11.81 -5.14
N SER A 466 -12.67 13.02 -5.70
CA SER A 466 -13.76 13.99 -5.57
C SER A 466 -15.02 13.58 -6.34
N GLY A 467 -14.89 12.66 -7.30
CA GLY A 467 -16.00 12.16 -8.13
C GLY A 467 -16.59 13.23 -9.06
N GLN A 468 -15.89 14.34 -9.29
CA GLN A 468 -16.26 15.39 -10.21
C GLN A 468 -15.38 15.31 -11.46
N GLU A 469 -15.98 15.24 -12.66
CA GLU A 469 -15.20 15.44 -13.89
C GLU A 469 -14.75 16.91 -13.96
N ARG A 470 -13.45 17.16 -13.88
CA ARG A 470 -12.87 18.50 -13.92
C ARG A 470 -11.92 18.66 -15.09
N TYR A 471 -11.83 19.89 -15.58
CA TYR A 471 -10.82 20.23 -16.58
C TYR A 471 -9.44 20.17 -15.91
N GLY A 472 -8.54 19.35 -16.44
CA GLY A 472 -7.20 19.14 -15.89
C GLY A 472 -6.96 17.78 -15.23
N ASP A 473 -7.99 16.95 -15.00
CA ASP A 473 -7.85 15.60 -14.41
C ASP A 473 -6.87 14.71 -15.19
N PHE A 474 -6.77 14.95 -16.50
CA PHE A 474 -5.93 14.19 -17.40
C PHE A 474 -4.43 14.25 -17.08
N HIS A 475 -3.94 15.27 -16.36
CA HIS A 475 -2.55 15.34 -15.90
C HIS A 475 -2.21 14.21 -14.90
N PHE A 476 -3.21 13.78 -14.13
CA PHE A 476 -3.07 12.77 -13.08
C PHE A 476 -3.37 11.35 -13.58
N MET A 477 -3.91 11.19 -14.79
CA MET A 477 -4.29 9.88 -15.35
C MET A 477 -3.10 9.03 -15.82
N LEU A 478 -1.99 9.66 -16.19
CA LEU A 478 -0.79 8.97 -16.66
C LEU A 478 0.17 8.65 -15.51
N PRO A 479 0.96 7.57 -15.60
CA PRO A 479 2.01 7.30 -14.61
C PRO A 479 3.11 8.36 -14.72
N TRP A 480 3.47 8.94 -13.58
CA TRP A 480 4.53 9.92 -13.46
C TRP A 480 5.86 9.20 -13.19
N ARG A 481 6.73 9.16 -14.21
CA ARG A 481 7.99 8.42 -14.12
C ARG A 481 9.07 9.27 -13.49
N ARG A 482 9.74 8.75 -12.46
CA ARG A 482 10.88 9.44 -11.86
C ARG A 482 12.05 9.50 -12.85
N VAL A 483 12.60 10.69 -13.06
CA VAL A 483 13.72 10.97 -13.96
C VAL A 483 14.92 11.60 -13.26
N GLY A 484 14.78 12.02 -11.99
CA GLY A 484 15.85 12.61 -11.20
C GLY A 484 15.50 12.77 -9.73
N ASP A 485 16.51 13.12 -8.93
CA ASP A 485 16.33 13.55 -7.54
C ASP A 485 15.91 15.03 -7.50
N ALA A 486 15.15 15.41 -6.48
CA ALA A 486 14.80 16.81 -6.24
C ALA A 486 16.07 17.60 -5.91
N THR A 487 16.20 18.77 -6.52
CA THR A 487 17.32 19.70 -6.32
C THR A 487 17.06 20.72 -5.22
N GLY A 488 15.82 20.80 -4.71
CA GLY A 488 15.46 21.65 -3.58
C GLY A 488 15.39 23.14 -3.91
N THR A 489 15.32 23.50 -5.20
CA THR A 489 15.25 24.88 -5.70
C THR A 489 13.85 25.49 -5.66
N GLY A 490 12.88 24.82 -5.04
CA GLY A 490 11.58 25.40 -4.70
C GLY A 490 11.67 26.21 -3.41
N THR A 491 12.32 27.37 -3.42
CA THR A 491 12.39 28.24 -2.25
C THR A 491 11.02 28.85 -1.97
N GLY A 492 10.58 28.63 -0.73
CA GLY A 492 9.29 29.03 -0.21
C GLY A 492 8.96 30.52 -0.36
N THR A 493 7.65 30.75 -0.28
CA THR A 493 7.00 32.06 -0.17
C THR A 493 7.37 32.78 1.14
N ASP A 494 8.56 33.37 1.21
CA ASP A 494 8.63 34.71 1.77
C ASP A 494 8.37 35.69 0.61
N PRO A 495 7.57 36.75 0.79
CA PRO A 495 7.41 37.75 -0.24
C PRO A 495 8.79 38.29 -0.60
N VAL A 496 9.19 38.12 -1.86
CA VAL A 496 10.42 38.68 -2.43
C VAL A 496 10.49 40.15 -1.97
N PRO A 497 11.50 40.53 -1.16
CA PRO A 497 11.50 41.83 -0.53
C PRO A 497 11.48 42.92 -1.60
N GLU A 498 10.62 43.92 -1.42
CA GLU A 498 10.56 45.08 -2.32
C GLU A 498 11.83 45.91 -2.13
N VAL A 499 12.80 45.72 -3.03
CA VAL A 499 14.04 46.51 -3.08
C VAL A 499 13.83 47.71 -3.99
N THR A 500 13.90 48.91 -3.40
CA THR A 500 13.76 50.21 -4.06
C THR A 500 15.09 50.96 -4.10
N VAL A 501 15.12 52.07 -4.83
CA VAL A 501 16.27 52.99 -4.89
C VAL A 501 16.71 53.46 -3.50
N GLU A 502 15.78 53.62 -2.55
CA GLU A 502 16.07 54.10 -1.20
C GLU A 502 16.66 53.02 -0.27
N ASN A 503 16.43 51.73 -0.55
CA ASN A 503 16.75 50.65 0.39
C ASN A 503 17.78 49.64 -0.14
N ILE A 504 18.11 49.65 -1.43
CA ILE A 504 19.11 48.76 -2.04
C ILE A 504 20.49 48.94 -1.42
N ARG A 505 21.18 47.82 -1.21
CA ARG A 505 22.52 47.75 -0.59
C ARG A 505 23.52 47.07 -1.51
N ALA A 506 24.79 47.42 -1.36
CA ALA A 506 25.88 46.70 -2.02
C ALA A 506 26.13 45.37 -1.27
N GLU A 507 25.34 44.36 -1.60
CA GLU A 507 25.35 43.04 -0.96
C GLU A 507 25.42 41.95 -2.05
N GLY A 508 26.63 41.52 -2.40
CA GLY A 508 26.85 40.66 -3.56
C GLY A 508 26.32 39.22 -3.45
N GLY A 509 25.94 38.79 -2.23
CA GLY A 509 25.34 37.48 -1.98
C GLY A 509 26.12 36.31 -2.58
N GLY A 510 25.41 35.44 -3.30
CA GLY A 510 25.97 34.27 -3.97
C GLY A 510 26.52 34.51 -5.38
N LEU A 511 26.31 35.70 -5.96
CA LEU A 511 26.73 36.01 -7.32
C LEU A 511 28.27 36.07 -7.40
N PRO A 512 28.94 35.29 -8.27
CA PRO A 512 30.40 35.22 -8.25
C PRO A 512 31.08 36.51 -8.72
N ASP A 513 31.94 37.08 -7.88
CA ASP A 513 32.82 38.19 -8.26
C ASP A 513 33.73 37.81 -9.44
N GLY A 514 34.01 38.79 -10.29
CA GLY A 514 34.87 38.63 -11.46
C GLY A 514 34.54 39.57 -12.60
N THR A 515 35.33 39.44 -13.66
CA THR A 515 35.17 40.21 -14.90
C THR A 515 34.45 39.35 -15.93
N TYR A 516 33.35 39.85 -16.46
CA TYR A 516 32.50 39.16 -17.42
C TYR A 516 32.33 39.98 -18.70
N ARG A 517 32.25 39.31 -19.86
CA ARG A 517 32.23 39.95 -21.17
C ARG A 517 31.19 39.35 -22.10
N ALA A 518 30.48 40.20 -22.83
CA ALA A 518 29.62 39.84 -23.95
C ALA A 518 29.92 40.75 -25.16
N GLU A 519 29.65 40.25 -26.37
CA GLU A 519 29.79 41.01 -27.61
C GLU A 519 28.43 41.15 -28.28
N PHE A 520 27.99 42.40 -28.44
CA PHE A 520 26.76 42.75 -29.14
C PHE A 520 27.11 43.19 -30.56
N THR A 521 26.93 42.29 -31.51
CA THR A 521 27.15 42.61 -32.93
C THR A 521 25.96 43.38 -33.49
N ASP A 522 26.19 44.22 -34.51
CA ASP A 522 25.12 44.94 -35.20
C ASP A 522 23.97 44.00 -35.61
N ARG A 523 24.34 42.84 -36.19
CA ARG A 523 23.38 41.81 -36.59
C ARG A 523 22.58 41.25 -35.42
N TYR A 524 23.22 40.97 -34.29
CA TYR A 524 22.53 40.46 -33.10
C TYR A 524 21.47 41.46 -32.64
N LEU A 525 21.82 42.74 -32.56
CA LEU A 525 20.90 43.79 -32.13
C LEU A 525 19.74 43.99 -33.12
N GLU A 526 20.01 43.93 -34.42
CA GLU A 526 18.98 43.96 -35.47
C GLU A 526 18.01 42.76 -35.37
N ASP A 527 18.55 41.55 -35.14
CA ASP A 527 17.77 40.33 -34.98
C ASP A 527 16.85 40.41 -33.73
N HIS A 528 17.20 41.24 -32.73
CA HIS A 528 16.38 41.56 -31.54
C HIS A 528 15.52 42.82 -31.70
N GLY A 529 15.33 43.29 -32.94
CA GLY A 529 14.36 44.34 -33.27
C GLY A 529 14.83 45.78 -33.04
N LEU A 530 16.12 46.00 -32.74
CA LEU A 530 16.64 47.36 -32.58
C LEU A 530 16.74 48.06 -33.95
N GLY A 531 16.26 49.31 -34.00
CA GLY A 531 16.46 50.19 -35.16
C GLY A 531 17.90 50.73 -35.25
N PRO A 532 18.25 51.44 -36.34
CA PRO A 532 19.62 51.91 -36.58
C PRO A 532 20.25 52.71 -35.44
N GLU A 533 19.49 53.59 -34.76
CA GLU A 533 19.97 54.35 -33.60
C GLU A 533 20.24 53.45 -32.38
N GLY A 534 19.39 52.44 -32.16
CA GLY A 534 19.59 51.46 -31.08
C GLY A 534 20.80 50.56 -31.34
N VAL A 535 21.02 50.16 -32.59
CA VAL A 535 22.22 49.42 -33.00
C VAL A 535 23.48 50.26 -32.80
N GLU A 536 23.48 51.50 -33.29
CA GLU A 536 24.61 52.42 -33.16
C GLU A 536 24.98 52.64 -31.69
N GLY A 537 23.99 52.74 -30.79
CA GLY A 537 24.17 52.95 -29.35
C GLY A 537 24.63 51.73 -28.55
N ASN A 538 24.24 50.52 -28.93
CA ASN A 538 24.42 49.34 -28.08
C ASN A 538 25.47 48.34 -28.58
N HIS A 539 25.98 48.49 -29.80
CA HIS A 539 26.94 47.54 -30.34
C HIS A 539 28.31 47.59 -29.64
N GLY A 540 29.10 46.54 -29.85
CA GLY A 540 30.47 46.45 -29.37
C GLY A 540 30.61 45.49 -28.19
N VAL A 541 31.75 45.62 -27.53
CA VAL A 541 32.13 44.74 -26.42
C VAL A 541 31.70 45.37 -25.11
N TRP A 542 30.92 44.64 -24.36
CA TRP A 542 30.42 45.01 -23.05
C TRP A 542 31.20 44.21 -22.00
N THR A 543 31.80 44.89 -21.03
CA THR A 543 32.57 44.27 -19.95
C THR A 543 32.02 44.72 -18.60
N PHE A 544 31.58 43.78 -17.78
CA PHE A 544 31.20 44.03 -16.39
C PHE A 544 32.29 43.56 -15.44
N THR A 545 32.57 44.31 -14.38
CA THR A 545 33.35 43.83 -13.24
C THR A 545 32.44 43.83 -12.02
N LEU A 546 32.29 42.66 -11.38
CA LEU A 546 31.53 42.47 -10.14
C LEU A 546 32.50 42.34 -8.97
N ASP A 547 32.29 43.15 -7.94
CA ASP A 547 33.08 43.14 -6.70
C ASP A 547 32.18 43.42 -5.50
N ALA A 548 31.78 42.35 -4.80
CA ALA A 548 31.11 42.39 -3.51
C ALA A 548 29.91 43.35 -3.44
N GLY A 549 28.98 43.24 -4.41
CA GLY A 549 27.77 44.08 -4.47
C GLY A 549 27.98 45.42 -5.17
N ARG A 550 29.15 45.64 -5.79
CA ARG A 550 29.43 46.80 -6.67
C ARG A 550 29.75 46.31 -8.06
N TRP A 551 29.34 47.08 -9.06
CA TRP A 551 29.64 46.76 -10.44
C TRP A 551 30.17 47.96 -11.21
N THR A 552 31.05 47.70 -12.18
CA THR A 552 31.43 48.67 -13.22
C THR A 552 31.18 48.06 -14.58
N PHE A 553 30.94 48.91 -15.57
CA PHE A 553 30.62 48.56 -16.95
C PHE A 553 31.48 49.39 -17.89
N ASP A 554 32.06 48.74 -18.89
CA ASP A 554 32.74 49.38 -20.00
C ASP A 554 32.17 48.87 -21.33
N GLN A 555 31.69 49.78 -22.16
CA GLN A 555 31.34 49.52 -23.56
C GLN A 555 32.43 50.04 -24.48
N VAL A 556 32.93 49.19 -25.38
CA VAL A 556 33.93 49.58 -26.39
C VAL A 556 33.48 49.17 -27.79
N ALA A 557 33.30 50.17 -28.65
CA ALA A 557 33.06 50.05 -30.08
C ALA A 557 33.88 51.14 -30.85
N PRO A 558 34.01 51.09 -32.19
CA PRO A 558 34.75 52.09 -32.96
C PRO A 558 34.25 53.54 -32.78
N ASN A 559 32.96 53.73 -32.50
CA ASN A 559 32.25 55.00 -32.35
C ASN A 559 31.78 55.26 -30.91
N ILE A 560 31.89 54.29 -30.00
CA ILE A 560 31.41 54.39 -28.62
C ILE A 560 32.49 53.95 -27.64
N THR A 561 32.67 54.76 -26.60
CA THR A 561 33.34 54.37 -25.38
C THR A 561 32.49 54.90 -24.24
N ASP A 562 31.81 54.01 -23.54
CA ASP A 562 30.93 54.36 -22.44
C ASP A 562 31.34 53.62 -21.16
N HIS A 563 31.05 54.23 -20.02
CA HIS A 563 31.37 53.71 -18.71
C HIS A 563 30.26 54.00 -17.72
N ALA A 564 29.85 52.98 -16.97
CA ALA A 564 28.88 53.12 -15.89
C ALA A 564 29.33 52.36 -14.66
N GLU A 565 28.84 52.79 -13.49
CA GLU A 565 29.06 52.08 -12.23
C GLU A 565 27.78 52.08 -11.39
N GLY A 566 27.72 51.15 -10.45
CA GLY A 566 26.55 50.99 -9.61
C GLY A 566 26.72 50.00 -8.49
N ILE A 567 25.59 49.62 -7.90
CA ILE A 567 25.51 48.60 -6.86
C ILE A 567 24.49 47.55 -7.25
N TYR A 568 24.68 46.36 -6.69
CA TYR A 568 23.74 45.27 -6.81
C TYR A 568 23.56 44.56 -5.46
N GLN A 569 22.36 44.01 -5.27
CA GLN A 569 21.97 43.22 -4.11
C GLN A 569 21.52 41.85 -4.58
N VAL A 570 21.97 40.78 -3.91
CA VAL A 570 21.61 39.40 -4.21
C VAL A 570 21.04 38.71 -2.98
N GLU A 571 19.88 38.10 -3.15
CA GLU A 571 19.26 37.21 -2.19
C GLU A 571 18.82 35.94 -2.94
N ASP A 572 19.47 34.82 -2.62
CA ASP A 572 19.34 33.57 -3.37
C ASP A 572 19.57 33.76 -4.89
N ASP A 573 18.57 33.46 -5.72
CA ASP A 573 18.60 33.63 -7.17
C ASP A 573 18.10 35.01 -7.64
N GLN A 574 17.64 35.87 -6.71
CA GLN A 574 17.15 37.21 -7.00
C GLN A 574 18.30 38.22 -7.00
N LEU A 575 18.29 39.12 -7.98
CA LEU A 575 19.29 40.15 -8.21
C LEU A 575 18.59 41.50 -8.46
N TRP A 576 18.90 42.48 -7.63
CA TRP A 576 18.50 43.87 -7.82
C TRP A 576 19.69 44.69 -8.24
N TRP A 577 19.57 45.35 -9.39
CA TRP A 577 20.65 46.04 -10.06
C TRP A 577 20.34 47.52 -10.19
N ARG A 578 21.28 48.37 -9.75
CA ARG A 578 21.10 49.83 -9.77
C ARG A 578 22.32 50.54 -10.34
N LEU A 579 22.07 51.42 -11.30
CA LEU A 579 23.04 52.40 -11.81
C LEU A 579 23.16 53.57 -10.82
N HIS A 580 24.36 54.11 -10.62
CA HIS A 580 24.60 55.15 -9.60
C HIS A 580 23.69 56.38 -9.74
N ASP A 581 23.41 56.80 -10.98
CA ASP A 581 22.72 58.04 -11.31
C ASP A 581 21.27 57.88 -11.81
N GLU A 582 20.73 56.65 -11.84
CA GLU A 582 19.37 56.38 -12.32
C GLU A 582 18.35 56.21 -11.19
N PRO A 583 17.08 56.61 -11.39
CA PRO A 583 16.01 56.53 -10.38
C PRO A 583 15.31 55.17 -10.36
N GLU A 584 15.93 54.12 -10.91
CA GLU A 584 15.31 52.81 -11.06
C GLU A 584 16.22 51.68 -10.55
N VAL A 585 15.58 50.63 -10.04
CA VAL A 585 16.22 49.37 -9.68
C VAL A 585 15.65 48.31 -10.63
N ILE A 586 16.53 47.64 -11.36
CA ILE A 586 16.16 46.55 -12.25
C ILE A 586 16.15 45.28 -11.42
N HIS A 587 15.04 44.55 -11.43
CA HIS A 587 14.91 43.26 -10.76
C HIS A 587 15.03 42.13 -11.79
N MET A 588 15.97 41.23 -11.55
CA MET A 588 16.29 40.09 -12.40
C MET A 588 16.60 38.86 -11.54
N THR A 589 16.59 37.68 -12.14
CA THR A 589 17.21 36.48 -11.59
C THR A 589 18.55 36.22 -12.27
N TRP A 590 19.40 35.41 -11.65
CA TRP A 590 20.70 35.07 -12.19
C TRP A 590 21.01 33.57 -12.09
N ALA A 591 21.82 33.07 -13.01
CA ALA A 591 22.32 31.70 -12.99
C ALA A 591 23.78 31.62 -13.46
N VAL A 592 24.50 30.61 -12.97
CA VAL A 592 25.87 30.29 -13.39
C VAL A 592 25.84 29.03 -14.25
N GLY A 593 26.34 29.12 -15.48
CA GLY A 593 26.55 27.97 -16.34
C GLY A 593 27.74 27.12 -15.89
N ASP A 594 27.80 25.87 -16.34
CA ASP A 594 28.91 24.93 -16.04
C ASP A 594 30.30 25.46 -16.44
N ASP A 595 30.36 26.41 -17.37
CA ASP A 595 31.57 27.09 -17.86
C ASP A 595 31.95 28.34 -17.05
N GLY A 596 31.18 28.64 -15.98
CA GLY A 596 31.36 29.85 -15.17
C GLY A 596 30.80 31.11 -15.81
N SER A 597 30.05 31.01 -16.91
CA SER A 597 29.35 32.16 -17.50
C SER A 597 28.10 32.52 -16.70
N LEU A 598 27.75 33.80 -16.70
CA LEU A 598 26.52 34.29 -16.07
C LEU A 598 25.40 34.47 -17.09
N ARG A 599 24.18 34.14 -16.67
CA ARG A 599 22.94 34.49 -17.36
C ARG A 599 22.06 35.29 -16.41
N PHE A 600 21.39 36.31 -16.94
CA PHE A 600 20.44 37.13 -16.21
C PHE A 600 19.08 37.05 -16.91
N GLU A 601 17.99 36.97 -16.17
CA GLU A 601 16.62 36.92 -16.71
C GLU A 601 15.75 37.95 -15.96
N PRO A 602 14.92 38.76 -16.64
CA PRO A 602 14.14 39.78 -15.97
C PRO A 602 13.05 39.18 -15.07
N ALA A 603 12.89 39.71 -13.86
CA ALA A 603 11.85 39.30 -12.93
C ALA A 603 10.58 40.17 -13.12
N GLY A 604 9.93 40.05 -14.29
CA GLY A 604 8.69 40.78 -14.63
C GLY A 604 8.54 41.16 -16.10
N GLU A 605 7.45 41.85 -16.45
CA GLU A 605 7.26 42.40 -17.79
C GLU A 605 8.25 43.55 -18.06
N VAL A 606 9.13 43.38 -19.05
CA VAL A 606 10.05 44.43 -19.51
C VAL A 606 9.44 45.15 -20.70
N SER A 607 9.46 46.49 -20.69
CA SER A 607 8.81 47.33 -21.70
C SER A 607 9.73 47.78 -22.86
N GLU A 608 10.98 47.34 -22.88
CA GLU A 608 12.04 47.73 -23.84
C GLU A 608 12.84 46.48 -24.28
N PRO A 609 13.55 46.50 -25.42
CA PRO A 609 14.13 45.27 -25.99
C PRO A 609 15.13 44.60 -25.03
N ASP A 610 14.90 43.32 -24.80
CA ASP A 610 15.49 42.41 -23.81
C ASP A 610 16.81 41.77 -24.28
N PHE A 611 17.42 42.30 -25.34
CA PHE A 611 18.58 41.74 -26.01
C PHE A 611 19.78 41.46 -25.09
N GLN A 612 19.86 42.11 -23.92
CA GLN A 612 20.92 41.94 -22.93
C GLN A 612 20.77 40.67 -22.09
N PHE A 613 19.57 40.08 -22.02
CA PHE A 613 19.24 38.92 -21.18
C PHE A 613 19.43 37.57 -21.91
N ASP A 614 19.52 37.58 -23.24
CA ASP A 614 19.68 36.37 -24.06
C ASP A 614 21.13 35.90 -24.25
N LEU A 615 22.11 36.69 -23.82
CA LEU A 615 23.53 36.33 -23.91
C LEU A 615 24.08 35.73 -22.61
N ARG A 616 25.04 34.83 -22.80
CA ARG A 616 25.92 34.36 -21.72
C ARG A 616 27.08 35.32 -21.54
N TRP A 617 27.22 35.84 -20.33
CA TRP A 617 28.31 36.69 -19.92
C TRP A 617 29.52 35.84 -19.56
N GLN A 618 30.51 35.80 -20.45
CA GLN A 618 31.67 34.92 -20.32
C GLN A 618 32.67 35.50 -19.33
N ARG A 619 33.11 34.70 -18.36
CA ARG A 619 34.17 35.11 -17.43
C ARG A 619 35.51 35.25 -18.15
N VAL A 620 36.26 36.32 -17.88
CA VAL A 620 37.51 36.65 -18.59
C VAL A 620 38.75 36.80 -17.69
N ASP A 621 38.64 36.56 -16.39
CA ASP A 621 39.73 36.64 -15.41
C ASP A 621 40.16 35.30 -14.79
#